data_AF-A0A4V2WV40-F1
#
_entry.id   AF-A0A4V2WV40-F1
#
_cell.length_a   1.000
_cell.length_b   1.000
_cell.length_c   1.000
_cell.angle_alpha   90.00
_cell.angle_beta   90.00
_cell.angle_gamma   90.00
#
_symmetry.space_group_name_H-M   'P 1'
#
loop_
_entity.id
_entity.type
_entity.pdbx_description
1 polymer ?
#
loop_
_entity_poly.entity_id
_entity_poly.type
_entity_poly.pdbx_seq_one_letter_code
_entity_poly.pdbx_strand_id
1 'polypeptide(L)'
;MAFNQSVNLYQNVKASLIANGKSIEDAATDIGTTPASIKNRIGAKFLRNGKSTPLDQRIFEYLKNNCTGFTTYCRENDIRIVS
;
A
#
# COMPACT_ATOMS: atom_id res chain seq x y z
N MET A 1 6.27 4.35 -13.54
CA MET A 1 5.90 5.56 -12.78
C MET A 1 6.57 5.49 -11.41
N ALA A 2 7.28 6.53 -10.99
CA ALA A 2 7.84 6.60 -9.64
C ALA A 2 6.84 7.29 -8.72
N PHE A 3 6.77 6.85 -7.46
CA PHE A 3 5.98 7.55 -6.45
C PHE A 3 6.65 8.89 -6.12
N ASN A 4 5.86 9.95 -5.99
CA ASN A 4 6.35 11.27 -5.65
C ASN A 4 6.62 11.35 -4.14
N GLN A 5 7.86 11.65 -3.76
CA GLN A 5 8.30 11.74 -2.36
C GLN A 5 7.65 12.89 -1.57
N SER A 6 7.19 13.95 -2.25
CA SER A 6 6.45 15.05 -1.62
C SER A 6 4.96 14.75 -1.43
N VAL A 7 4.47 13.62 -1.95
CA VAL A 7 3.08 13.18 -1.84
C VAL A 7 3.03 12.00 -0.87
N ASN A 8 2.04 11.96 0.01
CA ASN A 8 1.92 10.85 0.95
C ASN A 8 1.70 9.50 0.23
N LEU A 9 2.14 8.40 0.86
CA LEU A 9 2.09 7.06 0.28
C LEU A 9 0.69 6.65 -0.20
N TYR A 10 -0.36 7.01 0.54
CA TYR A 10 -1.74 6.67 0.17
C TYR A 10 -2.17 7.31 -1.15
N GLN A 11 -1.84 8.59 -1.37
CA GLN A 11 -2.16 9.28 -2.62
C GLN A 11 -1.36 8.73 -3.80
N ASN A 12 -0.09 8.37 -3.58
CA ASN A 12 0.70 7.69 -4.60
C ASN A 12 0.10 6.33 -4.99
N VAL A 13 -0.31 5.53 -4.00
CA VAL A 13 -1.01 4.25 -4.23
C VAL A 13 -2.30 4.48 -5.01
N LYS A 14 -3.11 5.45 -4.59
CA LYS A 14 -4.37 5.78 -5.28
C LYS A 14 -4.14 6.17 -6.74
N ALA A 15 -3.17 7.04 -7.00
CA ALA A 15 -2.81 7.44 -8.37
C ALA A 15 -2.32 6.24 -9.21
N SER A 16 -1.51 5.36 -8.62
CA SER A 16 -1.02 4.16 -9.32
C SER A 16 -2.13 3.16 -9.63
N LEU A 17 -3.11 2.99 -8.75
CA LEU A 17 -4.26 2.12 -9.01
C LEU A 17 -5.11 2.69 -10.15
N ILE A 18 -5.38 4.00 -10.12
CA ILE A 18 -6.15 4.69 -11.17
C ILE A 18 -5.44 4.55 -12.53
N ALA A 19 -4.12 4.70 -12.57
CA ALA A 19 -3.33 4.50 -13.79
C ALA A 19 -3.45 3.06 -14.35
N ASN A 20 -3.75 2.09 -13.49
CA ASN A 20 -3.98 0.69 -13.85
C ASN A 20 -5.48 0.37 -14.05
N GLY A 21 -6.35 1.38 -14.13
CA GLY A 21 -7.79 1.20 -14.29
C GLY A 21 -8.50 0.59 -13.09
N LYS A 22 -7.88 0.61 -11.90
CA LYS A 22 -8.45 0.10 -10.65
C LYS A 22 -8.70 1.23 -9.65
N SER A 23 -9.69 1.03 -8.79
CA SER A 23 -9.94 1.87 -7.62
C SER A 23 -9.38 1.25 -6.33
N ILE A 24 -9.44 1.99 -5.23
CA ILE A 24 -9.09 1.44 -3.90
C ILE A 24 -10.16 0.41 -3.47
N GLU A 25 -11.39 0.61 -3.91
CA GLU A 25 -12.54 -0.27 -3.69
C GLU A 25 -12.35 -1.62 -4.38
N ASP A 26 -11.85 -1.61 -5.62
CA ASP A 26 -11.50 -2.84 -6.34
C ASP A 26 -10.35 -3.57 -5.63
N ALA A 27 -9.30 -2.83 -5.25
CA ALA A 27 -8.19 -3.41 -4.49
C ALA A 27 -8.65 -3.99 -3.15
N ALA A 28 -9.58 -3.33 -2.45
CA ALA A 28 -10.16 -3.83 -1.22
C ALA A 28 -10.94 -5.14 -1.45
N THR A 29 -11.69 -5.21 -2.55
CA THR A 29 -12.42 -6.41 -2.94
C THR A 29 -11.47 -7.57 -3.27
N ASP A 30 -10.44 -7.32 -4.08
CA ASP A 30 -9.42 -8.32 -4.46
C ASP A 30 -8.66 -8.88 -3.24
N ILE A 31 -8.37 -8.02 -2.25
CA ILE A 31 -7.70 -8.41 -1.01
C ILE A 31 -8.69 -9.04 -0.01
N GLY A 32 -10.00 -8.88 -0.19
CA GLY A 32 -11.02 -9.29 0.79
C GLY A 32 -10.96 -8.47 2.08
N THR A 33 -10.86 -7.14 1.95
CA THR A 33 -10.82 -6.17 3.06
C THR A 33 -11.67 -4.94 2.74
N THR A 34 -11.51 -3.85 3.49
CA THR A 34 -12.21 -2.58 3.24
C THR A 34 -11.25 -1.47 2.79
N PRO A 35 -11.72 -0.49 1.99
CA PRO A 35 -10.93 0.69 1.63
C PRO A 35 -10.33 1.41 2.85
N ALA A 36 -11.13 1.51 3.93
CA ALA A 36 -10.69 2.08 5.20
C ALA A 36 -9.54 1.28 5.83
N SER A 37 -9.58 -0.06 5.76
CA SER A 37 -8.50 -0.91 6.25
C SER A 37 -7.22 -0.67 5.46
N ILE A 38 -7.29 -0.61 4.13
CA ILE A 38 -6.14 -0.30 3.27
C ILE A 38 -5.53 1.06 3.63
N LYS A 39 -6.37 2.10 3.69
CA LYS A 39 -5.93 3.45 4.07
C LYS A 39 -5.25 3.47 5.44
N ASN A 40 -5.84 2.81 6.43
CA ASN A 40 -5.28 2.74 7.78
C ASN A 40 -3.95 1.98 7.80
N ARG A 41 -3.82 0.88 7.06
CA ARG A 41 -2.57 0.09 7.01
C ARG A 41 -1.46 0.85 6.31
N ILE A 42 -1.77 1.53 5.21
CA ILE A 42 -0.81 2.41 4.52
C ILE A 42 -0.38 3.56 5.43
N GLY A 43 -1.33 4.21 6.11
CA GLY A 43 -1.03 5.30 7.05
C GLY A 43 -0.17 4.86 8.24
N ALA A 44 -0.38 3.63 8.72
CA ALA A 44 0.44 3.00 9.74
C ALA A 44 1.73 2.37 9.18
N LYS A 45 2.05 2.57 7.89
CA LYS A 45 3.23 1.98 7.22
C LYS A 45 3.33 0.46 7.41
N PHE A 46 2.19 -0.23 7.45
CA PHE A 46 2.08 -1.68 7.62
C PHE A 46 2.63 -2.22 8.94
N LEU A 47 2.75 -1.36 9.96
CA LEU A 47 3.28 -1.70 11.28
C LEU A 47 2.24 -1.35 12.36
N ARG A 48 1.97 -2.29 13.27
CA ARG A 48 1.14 -2.07 14.47
C ARG A 48 1.84 -2.67 15.66
N ASN A 49 2.09 -1.86 16.69
CA ASN A 49 2.79 -2.29 17.91
C ASN A 49 4.13 -2.98 17.61
N GLY A 50 4.87 -2.48 16.61
CA GLY A 50 6.18 -3.03 16.22
C GLY A 50 6.14 -4.27 15.32
N LYS A 51 4.94 -4.77 14.94
CA LYS A 51 4.81 -5.95 14.08
C LYS A 51 3.79 -5.73 12.95
N SER A 52 3.97 -6.44 11.85
CA SER A 52 3.03 -6.50 10.75
C SER A 52 2.05 -7.64 10.96
N THR A 53 0.77 -7.36 10.80
CA THR A 53 -0.28 -8.38 10.84
C THR A 53 -0.39 -9.13 9.51
N PRO A 54 -1.06 -10.30 9.47
CA PRO A 54 -1.31 -11.00 8.20
C PRO A 54 -2.06 -10.12 7.18
N LEU A 55 -2.94 -9.22 7.63
CA LEU A 55 -3.61 -8.27 6.73
C LEU A 55 -2.62 -7.23 6.16
N ASP A 56 -1.66 -6.77 6.96
CA ASP A 56 -0.63 -5.84 6.48
C ASP A 56 0.21 -6.50 5.38
N GLN A 57 0.61 -7.77 5.58
CA GLN A 57 1.32 -8.56 4.58
C GLN A 57 0.54 -8.68 3.27
N ARG A 58 -0.75 -9.04 3.34
CA ARG A 58 -1.60 -9.19 2.16
C ARG A 58 -1.74 -7.88 1.38
N ILE A 59 -1.97 -6.76 2.07
CA ILE A 59 -2.08 -5.45 1.43
C ILE A 59 -0.72 -5.05 0.82
N PHE A 60 0.38 -5.25 1.55
CA PHE A 60 1.71 -4.91 1.07
C PHE A 60 2.10 -5.68 -0.19
N GLU A 61 1.91 -7.01 -0.20
CA GLU A 61 2.20 -7.83 -1.38
C GLU A 61 1.27 -7.48 -2.55
N TYR A 62 -0.02 -7.20 -2.30
CA TYR A 62 -0.91 -6.72 -3.36
C TYR A 62 -0.39 -5.43 -3.99
N LEU A 63 -0.03 -4.43 -3.18
CA LEU A 63 0.45 -3.13 -3.66
C LEU A 63 1.82 -3.26 -4.36
N LYS A 64 2.70 -4.10 -3.86
CA LYS A 64 3.99 -4.41 -4.50
C LYS A 64 3.83 -4.98 -5.91
N ASN A 65 2.82 -5.82 -6.13
CA ASN A 65 2.56 -6.45 -7.42
C ASN A 65 1.70 -5.57 -8.36
N ASN A 66 0.85 -4.70 -7.80
CA ASN A 66 -0.14 -3.94 -8.58
C ASN A 66 0.12 -2.43 -8.64
N CYS A 67 1.08 -1.87 -7.89
CA CYS A 67 1.42 -0.45 -7.91
C CYS A 67 2.86 -0.22 -8.33
N THR A 68 3.05 0.33 -9.53
CA THR A 68 4.40 0.63 -10.04
C THR A 68 5.05 1.72 -9.21
N GLY A 69 6.26 1.48 -8.71
CA GLY A 69 7.00 2.44 -7.88
C GLY A 69 6.79 2.24 -6.36
N PHE A 70 5.83 1.41 -5.94
CA PHE A 70 5.60 1.11 -4.52
C PHE A 70 6.84 0.52 -3.84
N THR A 71 7.45 -0.52 -4.44
CA THR A 71 8.63 -1.19 -3.88
C THR A 71 9.82 -0.24 -3.71
N THR A 72 10.05 0.64 -4.68
CA THR A 72 11.13 1.64 -4.63
C THR A 72 10.86 2.65 -3.52
N TYR A 73 9.65 3.21 -3.47
CA TYR A 73 9.26 4.15 -2.41
C TYR A 73 9.41 3.54 -1.02
N CYS A 74 8.95 2.30 -0.84
CA CYS A 74 9.06 1.58 0.41
C CYS A 74 10.52 1.42 0.85
N ARG A 75 11.42 1.09 -0.09
CA ARG A 75 12.86 0.98 0.18
C ARG A 75 13.49 2.32 0.58
N GLU A 76 13.17 3.39 -0.14
CA GLU A 76 13.69 4.74 0.12
C GLU A 76 13.20 5.32 1.46
N ASN A 77 12.05 4.85 1.95
CA ASN A 77 11.41 5.33 3.17
C ASN A 77 11.47 4.33 4.36
N ASP A 78 12.28 3.27 4.24
CA ASP A 78 12.38 2.16 5.21
C ASP A 78 11.02 1.58 5.66
N ILE A 79 10.10 1.43 4.71
CA ILE A 79 8.79 0.80 4.92
C ILE A 79 8.89 -0.66 4.53
N ARG A 80 8.75 -1.55 5.51
CA ARG A 80 8.87 -3.00 5.33
C ARG A 80 7.90 -3.74 6.23
N ILE A 81 7.55 -4.96 5.80
CA ILE A 81 6.87 -5.92 6.66
C ILE A 81 7.85 -6.41 7.73
N VAL A 82 7.38 -6.44 8.97
CA VAL A 82 8.12 -6.95 10.14
C VAL A 82 7.32 -8.10 10.74
N SER A 83 7.83 -9.32 10.63
CA SER A 83 7.20 -10.53 11.19
C SER A 83 7.58 -10.75 12.65
#